data_AF-A0A485C6G2-F1
#
_entry.id   AF-A0A485C6G2-F1
#
_cell.length_a   1.000
_cell.length_b   1.000
_cell.length_c   1.000
_cell.angle_alpha   90.00
_cell.angle_beta   90.00
_cell.angle_gamma   90.00
#
_symmetry.space_group_name_H-M   'P 1'
#
loop_
_entity.id
_entity.type
_entity.pdbx_description
1 polymer ?
#
loop_
_entity_poly.entity_id
_entity_poly.type
_entity_poly.pdbx_seq_one_letter_code
_entity_poly.pdbx_strand_id
1 'polypeptide(L)'
;MSELALARAQEIARNVVLALGGYGLFGVELFVCGDEVIFSEVSPRPHDTGMVTLISQDLSEFALHVRAFLGLPVGAIRQYGPAASAVILPQLTSRDVTFGNLQAAVGAGLQVRLFGKPEIDGSRRLGVTLAVAESVDEAVARAKAAASAVVVEG
;
A
#
# COMPACT_ATOMS: atom_id res chain seq x y z
N MET A 1 0.84 16.95 7.08
CA MET A 1 1.86 17.56 6.20
C MET A 1 1.39 18.97 5.90
N SER A 2 2.28 19.97 5.90
CA SER A 2 1.93 21.34 5.49
C SER A 2 1.71 21.40 3.97
N GLU A 3 1.03 22.44 3.50
CA GLU A 3 0.86 22.67 2.06
C GLU A 3 2.22 22.86 1.35
N LEU A 4 3.18 23.52 2.01
CA LEU A 4 4.53 23.74 1.48
C LEU A 4 5.31 22.42 1.33
N ALA A 5 5.28 21.55 2.33
CA ALA A 5 5.91 20.23 2.24
C ALA A 5 5.27 19.38 1.13
N LEU A 6 3.94 19.42 0.98
CA LEU A 6 3.26 18.69 -0.10
C LEU A 6 3.68 19.18 -1.48
N ALA A 7 3.76 20.50 -1.69
CA ALA A 7 4.20 21.08 -2.95
C ALA A 7 5.65 20.67 -3.30
N ARG A 8 6.56 20.69 -2.31
CA ARG A 8 7.96 20.26 -2.47
C ARG A 8 8.06 18.77 -2.79
N ALA A 9 7.28 17.92 -2.12
CA ALA A 9 7.22 16.50 -2.40
C ALA A 9 6.78 16.21 -3.85
N GLN A 10 5.75 16.92 -4.33
CA GLN A 10 5.27 16.79 -5.71
C GLN A 10 6.29 17.30 -6.75
N GLU A 11 7.02 18.38 -6.44
CA GLU A 11 8.08 18.89 -7.30
C GLU A 11 9.23 17.89 -7.45
N ILE A 12 9.73 17.34 -6.32
CA ILE A 12 10.77 16.30 -6.33
C ILE A 12 10.30 15.09 -7.12
N ALA A 13 9.10 14.57 -6.83
CA ALA A 13 8.55 13.40 -7.52
C ALA A 13 8.41 13.64 -9.03
N ARG A 14 7.91 14.81 -9.45
CA ARG A 14 7.79 15.18 -10.86
C ARG A 14 9.16 15.18 -11.55
N ASN A 15 10.16 15.84 -10.95
CA ASN A 15 11.48 15.96 -11.53
C ASN A 15 12.17 14.60 -11.68
N VAL A 16 12.07 13.74 -10.64
CA VAL A 16 12.64 12.39 -10.65
C VAL A 16 12.00 11.53 -11.73
N VAL A 17 10.65 11.49 -11.80
CA VAL A 17 9.95 10.62 -12.75
C VAL A 17 10.15 11.07 -14.20
N LEU A 18 10.16 12.38 -14.46
CA LEU A 18 10.45 12.91 -15.81
C LEU A 18 11.88 12.62 -16.26
N ALA A 19 12.86 12.65 -15.34
CA ALA A 19 14.24 12.32 -15.65
C ALA A 19 14.44 10.82 -15.96
N LEU A 20 13.69 9.93 -15.29
CA LEU A 20 13.72 8.49 -15.57
C LEU A 20 13.01 8.14 -16.90
N GLY A 21 11.91 8.84 -17.20
CA GLY A 21 11.14 8.65 -18.42
C GLY A 21 10.26 7.40 -18.44
N GLY A 22 9.49 7.26 -19.52
CA GLY A 22 8.49 6.19 -19.68
C GLY A 22 7.14 6.51 -19.00
N TYR A 23 6.10 5.76 -19.39
CA TYR A 23 4.81 5.85 -18.74
C TYR A 23 4.64 4.71 -17.75
N GLY A 24 4.21 5.05 -16.54
CA GLY A 24 4.04 4.10 -15.45
C GLY A 24 3.65 4.80 -14.16
N LEU A 25 3.63 4.04 -13.08
CA LEU A 25 3.45 4.54 -11.73
C LEU A 25 4.76 4.33 -10.99
N PHE A 26 5.15 5.33 -10.21
CA PHE A 26 6.41 5.37 -9.49
C PHE A 26 6.13 5.62 -8.01
N GLY A 27 6.71 4.80 -7.14
CA GLY A 27 6.76 5.08 -5.71
C GLY A 27 7.98 5.93 -5.41
N VAL A 28 7.80 7.23 -5.12
CA VAL A 28 8.90 8.14 -4.76
C VAL A 28 8.96 8.23 -3.23
N GLU A 29 10.04 7.73 -2.64
CA GLU A 29 10.25 7.73 -1.21
C GLU A 29 10.93 9.02 -0.74
N LEU A 30 10.36 9.63 0.29
CA LEU A 30 10.74 10.94 0.79
C LEU A 30 10.77 10.94 2.32
N PHE A 31 11.70 11.69 2.90
CA PHE A 31 11.66 12.09 4.30
C PHE A 31 11.12 13.51 4.43
N VAL A 32 10.36 13.79 5.49
CA VAL A 32 9.75 15.11 5.73
C VAL A 32 10.18 15.62 7.11
N CYS A 33 10.80 16.80 7.15
CA CYS A 33 11.30 17.47 8.35
C CYS A 33 10.69 18.88 8.43
N GLY A 34 9.51 19.00 9.05
CA GLY A 34 8.74 20.25 9.00
C GLY A 34 8.29 20.54 7.57
N ASP A 35 8.77 21.65 6.99
CA ASP A 35 8.51 22.01 5.59
C ASP A 35 9.57 21.45 4.62
N GLU A 36 10.69 20.92 5.11
CA GLU A 36 11.73 20.34 4.26
C GLU A 36 11.36 18.93 3.82
N VAL A 37 11.66 18.61 2.56
CA VAL A 37 11.42 17.31 1.95
C VAL A 37 12.71 16.83 1.31
N ILE A 38 13.12 15.62 1.68
CA ILE A 38 14.40 15.02 1.28
C ILE A 38 14.10 13.77 0.47
N PHE A 39 14.65 13.66 -0.73
CA PHE A 39 14.55 12.46 -1.54
C PHE A 39 15.35 11.30 -0.92
N SER A 40 14.74 10.11 -0.89
CA SER A 40 15.41 8.87 -0.46
C SER A 40 15.70 7.99 -1.67
N GLU A 41 14.65 7.41 -2.27
CA GLU A 41 14.75 6.51 -3.42
C GLU A 41 13.47 6.53 -4.27
N VAL A 42 13.47 5.78 -5.37
CA VAL A 42 12.31 5.65 -6.25
C VAL A 42 12.17 4.24 -6.82
N SER A 43 10.96 3.69 -6.71
CA SER A 43 10.57 2.45 -7.37
C SER A 43 9.89 2.76 -8.71
N PRO A 44 10.44 2.33 -9.87
CA PRO A 44 9.85 2.56 -11.20
C PRO A 44 8.72 1.57 -11.52
N ARG A 45 7.83 1.36 -10.55
CA ARG A 45 6.71 0.40 -10.54
C ARG A 45 5.81 0.66 -9.32
N PRO A 46 4.64 0.01 -9.21
CA PRO A 46 3.89 -0.08 -7.97
C PRO A 46 4.76 -0.40 -6.76
N HIS A 47 4.47 0.29 -5.66
CA HIS A 47 5.22 0.22 -4.42
C HIS A 47 4.42 -0.48 -3.35
N ASP A 48 5.03 -1.29 -2.50
CA ASP A 48 4.25 -2.13 -1.61
C ASP A 48 3.44 -1.36 -0.56
N THR A 49 3.91 -0.20 -0.12
CA THR A 49 3.16 0.74 0.72
C THR A 49 1.90 1.28 0.01
N GLY A 50 1.89 1.26 -1.33
CA GLY A 50 0.75 1.63 -2.18
C GLY A 50 -0.37 0.60 -2.21
N MET A 51 -0.21 -0.59 -1.60
CA MET A 51 -1.30 -1.57 -1.47
C MET A 51 -2.54 -1.01 -0.77
N VAL A 52 -2.41 0.05 0.04
CA VAL A 52 -3.56 0.77 0.62
C VAL A 52 -4.53 1.29 -0.45
N THR A 53 -4.04 1.62 -1.65
CA THR A 53 -4.85 2.09 -2.79
C THR A 53 -5.84 1.04 -3.30
N LEU A 54 -5.68 -0.23 -2.93
CA LEU A 54 -6.65 -1.29 -3.22
C LEU A 54 -8.02 -1.07 -2.54
N ILE A 55 -8.07 -0.26 -1.47
CA ILE A 55 -9.31 0.10 -0.79
C ILE A 55 -9.56 1.62 -0.77
N SER A 56 -8.51 2.44 -0.91
CA SER A 56 -8.60 3.88 -0.69
C SER A 56 -8.84 4.71 -1.95
N GLN A 57 -8.78 4.11 -3.14
CA GLN A 57 -8.91 4.81 -4.42
C GLN A 57 -9.85 4.10 -5.39
N ASP A 58 -10.39 4.87 -6.33
CA ASP A 58 -11.16 4.35 -7.47
C ASP A 58 -10.30 3.54 -8.45
N LEU A 59 -9.05 3.94 -8.62
CA LEU A 59 -8.02 3.20 -9.33
C LEU A 59 -6.87 2.92 -8.37
N SER A 60 -6.60 1.63 -8.12
CA SER A 60 -5.41 1.23 -7.36
C SER A 60 -4.14 1.59 -8.12
N GLU A 61 -3.00 1.62 -7.42
CA GLU A 61 -1.70 1.84 -8.05
C GLU A 61 -1.44 0.83 -9.20
N PHE A 62 -1.96 -0.38 -9.09
CA PHE A 62 -1.84 -1.41 -10.13
C PHE A 62 -2.64 -1.02 -11.37
N ALA A 63 -3.89 -0.56 -11.18
CA ALA A 63 -4.74 -0.10 -12.28
C ALA A 63 -4.18 1.17 -12.95
N LEU A 64 -3.63 2.10 -12.16
CA LEU A 64 -2.98 3.31 -12.64
C LEU A 64 -1.71 3.00 -13.41
N HIS A 65 -0.89 2.05 -12.93
CA HIS A 65 0.31 1.64 -13.64
C HIS A 65 -0.03 1.09 -15.02
N VAL A 66 -1.00 0.17 -15.09
CA VAL A 66 -1.50 -0.40 -16.36
C VAL A 66 -2.03 0.68 -17.29
N ARG A 67 -2.88 1.58 -16.78
CA ARG A 67 -3.43 2.68 -17.56
C ARG A 67 -2.33 3.54 -18.17
N ALA A 68 -1.34 3.92 -17.37
CA ALA A 68 -0.24 4.77 -17.79
C ALA A 68 0.61 4.09 -18.87
N PHE A 69 1.11 2.87 -18.65
CA PHE A 69 2.01 2.24 -19.62
C PHE A 69 1.30 1.85 -20.93
N LEU A 70 -0.03 1.69 -20.91
CA LEU A 70 -0.86 1.53 -22.12
C LEU A 70 -1.08 2.85 -22.89
N GLY A 71 -0.55 3.98 -22.40
CA GLY A 71 -0.72 5.30 -23.01
C GLY A 71 -2.13 5.89 -22.85
N LEU A 72 -2.93 5.36 -21.91
CA LEU A 72 -4.29 5.84 -21.66
C LEU A 72 -4.28 7.03 -20.67
N PRO A 73 -5.17 8.03 -20.85
CA PRO A 73 -5.21 9.18 -19.97
C PRO A 73 -5.67 8.79 -18.56
N VAL A 74 -4.93 9.23 -17.52
CA VAL A 74 -5.30 9.00 -16.12
C VAL A 74 -6.53 9.82 -15.74
N GLY A 75 -6.55 11.12 -16.09
CA GLY A 75 -7.60 12.05 -15.69
C GLY A 75 -7.44 12.46 -14.22
N ALA A 76 -8.42 12.11 -13.39
CA ALA A 76 -8.40 12.35 -11.95
C ALA A 76 -8.27 11.03 -11.19
N ILE A 77 -7.72 11.11 -9.97
CA ILE A 77 -7.65 9.99 -9.03
C ILE A 77 -8.53 10.38 -7.84
N ARG A 78 -9.54 9.57 -7.52
CA ARG A 78 -10.42 9.82 -6.38
C ARG A 78 -9.93 9.04 -5.17
N GLN A 79 -9.73 9.77 -4.07
CA GLN A 79 -9.41 9.21 -2.76
C GLN A 79 -10.70 9.13 -1.91
N TYR A 80 -10.95 8.02 -1.21
CA TYR A 80 -12.23 7.73 -0.55
C TYR A 80 -12.32 8.12 0.94
N GLY A 81 -11.34 8.83 1.48
CA GLY A 81 -11.20 9.11 2.90
C GLY A 81 -10.16 8.24 3.59
N PRO A 82 -9.95 8.41 4.91
CA PRO A 82 -8.87 7.75 5.63
C PRO A 82 -8.84 6.23 5.49
N ALA A 83 -7.67 5.70 5.18
CA ALA A 83 -7.46 4.28 4.91
C ALA A 83 -6.08 3.83 5.37
N ALA A 84 -5.94 2.54 5.64
CA ALA A 84 -4.67 1.93 6.03
C ALA A 84 -4.53 0.51 5.50
N SER A 85 -3.29 0.07 5.36
CA SER A 85 -2.92 -1.31 5.13
C SER A 85 -2.01 -1.82 6.24
N ALA A 86 -2.21 -3.05 6.71
CA ALA A 86 -1.31 -3.72 7.66
C ALA A 86 -0.90 -5.09 7.15
N VAL A 87 0.40 -5.38 7.20
CA VAL A 87 0.95 -6.62 6.65
C VAL A 87 0.66 -7.82 7.55
N ILE A 88 0.40 -8.98 6.93
CA ILE A 88 0.42 -10.28 7.61
C ILE A 88 1.84 -10.83 7.37
N LEU A 89 2.70 -10.71 8.39
CA LEU A 89 4.14 -11.01 8.35
C LEU A 89 4.50 -12.08 9.40
N PRO A 90 4.10 -13.34 9.18
CA PRO A 90 4.43 -14.44 10.08
C PRO A 90 5.90 -14.85 9.97
N GLN A 91 6.36 -15.66 10.92
CA GLN A 91 7.67 -16.28 10.93
C GLN A 91 7.55 -17.78 11.22
N LEU A 92 7.78 -18.62 10.20
CA LEU A 92 7.72 -20.09 10.28
C LEU A 92 8.45 -20.70 9.07
N THR A 93 8.53 -22.03 9.02
CA THR A 93 9.01 -22.77 7.85
C THR A 93 7.94 -23.77 7.43
N SER A 94 7.32 -23.58 6.26
CA SER A 94 6.22 -24.42 5.77
C SER A 94 6.06 -24.32 4.26
N ARG A 95 5.55 -25.40 3.65
CA ARG A 95 5.11 -25.47 2.24
C ARG A 95 3.59 -25.65 2.08
N ASP A 96 2.84 -25.63 3.18
CA ASP A 96 1.40 -25.84 3.19
C ASP A 96 0.75 -24.89 4.20
N VAL A 97 0.97 -23.59 3.99
CA VAL A 97 0.50 -22.54 4.90
C VAL A 97 -1.02 -22.43 4.82
N THR A 98 -1.66 -22.46 5.98
CA THR A 98 -3.10 -22.21 6.13
C THR A 98 -3.37 -20.92 6.91
N PHE A 99 -4.57 -20.35 6.71
CA PHE A 99 -5.00 -19.10 7.34
C PHE A 99 -6.33 -19.32 8.07
N GLY A 100 -6.29 -19.29 9.40
CA GLY A 100 -7.44 -19.41 10.29
C GLY A 100 -7.98 -18.06 10.77
N ASN A 101 -9.15 -18.10 11.40
CA ASN A 101 -9.81 -16.95 12.03
C ASN A 101 -10.11 -15.76 11.09
N LEU A 102 -10.24 -16.02 9.78
CA LEU A 102 -10.48 -14.97 8.78
C LEU A 102 -11.77 -14.18 9.03
N GLN A 103 -12.77 -14.79 9.66
CA GLN A 103 -14.03 -14.13 10.03
C GLN A 103 -13.83 -12.92 10.97
N ALA A 104 -12.75 -12.90 11.75
CA ALA A 104 -12.41 -11.77 12.63
C ALA A 104 -11.58 -10.69 11.90
N ALA A 105 -11.06 -10.99 10.71
CA ALA A 105 -10.18 -10.12 9.93
C ALA A 105 -10.89 -9.41 8.77
N VAL A 106 -12.18 -9.63 8.58
CA VAL A 106 -13.01 -9.03 7.52
C VAL A 106 -14.29 -8.43 8.08
N GLY A 107 -14.88 -7.45 7.38
CA GLY A 107 -16.13 -6.82 7.81
C GLY A 107 -16.43 -5.53 7.06
N ALA A 108 -17.33 -4.71 7.61
CA ALA A 108 -17.64 -3.40 7.04
C ALA A 108 -16.39 -2.51 6.99
N GLY A 109 -16.01 -2.08 5.78
CA GLY A 109 -14.80 -1.28 5.56
C GLY A 109 -13.49 -2.01 5.88
N LEU A 110 -13.48 -3.34 5.93
CA LEU A 110 -12.31 -4.15 6.29
C LEU A 110 -12.18 -5.35 5.33
N GLN A 111 -11.02 -5.48 4.69
CA GLN A 111 -10.75 -6.54 3.70
C GLN A 111 -9.38 -7.17 3.94
N VAL A 112 -9.21 -8.39 3.43
CA VAL A 112 -7.92 -9.13 3.46
C VAL A 112 -7.51 -9.47 2.03
N ARG A 113 -6.20 -9.55 1.78
CA ARG A 113 -5.61 -10.21 0.61
C ARG A 113 -4.58 -11.23 1.11
N LEU A 114 -4.71 -12.46 0.67
CA LEU A 114 -3.74 -13.54 0.89
C LEU A 114 -3.05 -13.82 -0.45
N PHE A 115 -1.71 -13.83 -0.46
CA PHE A 115 -0.95 -13.79 -1.72
C PHE A 115 -0.75 -15.16 -2.38
N GLY A 116 -1.20 -16.26 -1.75
CA GLY A 116 -1.03 -17.60 -2.30
C GLY A 116 0.43 -18.01 -2.49
N LYS A 117 1.34 -17.50 -1.65
CA LYS A 117 2.76 -17.87 -1.70
C LYS A 117 2.89 -19.36 -1.35
N PRO A 118 3.63 -20.15 -2.14
CA PRO A 118 3.64 -21.61 -2.00
C PRO A 118 4.39 -22.10 -0.75
N GLU A 119 5.26 -21.27 -0.19
CA GLU A 119 6.08 -21.64 0.97
C GLU A 119 6.55 -20.40 1.75
N ILE A 120 7.10 -20.65 2.93
CA ILE A 120 7.76 -19.67 3.78
C ILE A 120 8.93 -20.38 4.48
N ASP A 121 10.05 -19.68 4.62
CA ASP A 121 11.19 -20.10 5.43
C ASP A 121 11.77 -18.85 6.12
N GLY A 122 11.43 -18.67 7.39
CA GLY A 122 11.72 -17.45 8.14
C GLY A 122 10.56 -16.44 8.10
N SER A 123 10.87 -15.14 8.02
CA SER A 123 9.86 -14.08 8.02
C SER A 123 9.48 -13.67 6.59
N ARG A 124 8.19 -13.74 6.24
CA ARG A 124 7.74 -13.42 4.88
C ARG A 124 6.35 -12.82 4.89
N ARG A 125 6.15 -11.71 4.17
CA ARG A 125 4.82 -11.10 4.01
C ARG A 125 3.91 -12.04 3.22
N LEU A 126 2.89 -12.62 3.83
CA LEU A 126 1.97 -13.58 3.20
C LEU A 126 0.62 -12.97 2.80
N GLY A 127 0.30 -11.80 3.35
CA GLY A 127 -0.91 -11.07 3.01
C GLY A 127 -0.90 -9.64 3.54
N VAL A 128 -2.04 -8.98 3.37
CA VAL A 128 -2.28 -7.62 3.86
C VAL A 128 -3.75 -7.46 4.21
N THR A 129 -4.02 -6.75 5.30
CA THR A 129 -5.36 -6.28 5.66
C THR A 129 -5.50 -4.82 5.25
N LEU A 130 -6.71 -4.43 4.85
CA LEU A 130 -7.03 -3.12 4.31
C LEU A 130 -8.26 -2.58 5.05
N ALA A 131 -8.16 -1.39 5.61
CA ALA A 131 -9.26 -0.78 6.36
C ALA A 131 -9.52 0.66 5.90
N VAL A 132 -10.77 1.07 5.99
CA VAL A 132 -11.20 2.47 5.93
C VAL A 132 -11.87 2.86 7.24
N ALA A 133 -11.79 4.14 7.60
CA ALA A 133 -12.39 4.71 8.80
C ALA A 133 -12.56 6.23 8.67
N GLU A 134 -13.07 6.88 9.72
CA GLU A 134 -13.23 8.34 9.78
C GLU A 134 -11.92 9.08 10.06
N SER A 135 -10.88 8.37 10.51
CA SER A 135 -9.54 8.91 10.74
C SER A 135 -8.45 7.92 10.35
N VAL A 136 -7.25 8.42 10.05
CA VAL A 136 -6.10 7.57 9.69
C VAL A 136 -5.71 6.67 10.87
N ASP A 137 -5.70 7.21 12.09
CA ASP A 137 -5.34 6.45 13.29
C ASP A 137 -6.31 5.28 13.53
N GLU A 138 -7.62 5.51 13.35
CA GLU A 138 -8.61 4.43 13.45
C GLU A 138 -8.44 3.40 12.33
N ALA A 139 -8.24 3.84 11.09
CA ALA A 139 -8.00 2.92 9.97
C ALA A 139 -6.77 2.05 10.22
N VAL A 140 -5.68 2.64 10.73
CA VAL A 140 -4.45 1.92 11.10
C VAL A 140 -4.71 0.93 12.23
N ALA A 141 -5.41 1.33 13.29
CA ALA A 141 -5.75 0.44 14.40
C ALA A 141 -6.59 -0.75 13.93
N ARG A 142 -7.61 -0.52 13.08
CA ARG A 142 -8.47 -1.55 12.49
C ARG A 142 -7.69 -2.52 11.62
N ALA A 143 -6.87 -2.00 10.69
CA ALA A 143 -6.06 -2.84 9.81
C ALA A 143 -5.09 -3.72 10.63
N LYS A 144 -4.39 -3.13 11.62
CA LYS A 144 -3.47 -3.87 12.50
C LYS A 144 -4.19 -4.94 13.31
N ALA A 145 -5.33 -4.61 13.93
CA ALA A 145 -6.12 -5.57 14.70
C ALA A 145 -6.55 -6.76 13.84
N ALA A 146 -6.99 -6.49 12.60
CA ALA A 146 -7.36 -7.52 11.64
C ALA A 146 -6.18 -8.39 11.22
N ALA A 147 -5.00 -7.79 10.95
CA ALA A 147 -3.79 -8.53 10.60
C ALA A 147 -3.35 -9.47 11.73
N SER A 148 -3.40 -9.00 12.98
CA SER A 148 -3.09 -9.79 14.17
C SER A 148 -4.12 -10.87 14.49
N ALA A 149 -5.37 -10.72 14.01
CA ALA A 149 -6.41 -11.71 14.21
C ALA A 149 -6.26 -12.94 13.30
N VAL A 150 -5.56 -12.81 12.16
CA VAL A 150 -5.31 -13.92 11.24
C VAL A 150 -4.34 -14.90 11.90
N VAL A 151 -4.81 -16.14 12.09
CA VAL A 151 -3.98 -17.24 12.58
C VAL A 151 -3.26 -17.85 11.38
N VAL A 152 -1.93 -17.88 11.40
CA VAL A 152 -1.12 -18.49 10.33
C VAL A 152 -0.49 -19.77 10.85
N GLU A 153 -0.75 -20.88 10.18
CA GLU A 153 -0.26 -22.21 10.54
C GLU A 153 0.40 -22.87 9.32
N GLY A 154 1.30 -23.83 9.54
CA GLY A 154 1.98 -24.55 8.46
C GLY A 154 3.13 -25.40 8.95
#